data_AF-A6JPK8-F1
#
_entry.id   AF-A6JPK8-F1
#
_cell.length_a   1.000
_cell.length_b   1.000
_cell.length_c   1.000
_cell.angle_alpha   90.00
_cell.angle_beta   90.00
_cell.angle_gamma   90.00
#
_symmetry.space_group_name_H-M   'P 1'
#
loop_
_entity.id
_entity.type
_entity.pdbx_description
1 polymer ?
#
loop_
_entity_poly.entity_id
_entity_poly.type
_entity_poly.pdbx_seq_one_letter_code
_entity_poly.pdbx_strand_id
1 'polypeptide(L)'
;MFTCRKLTNEDIKQKQPFFNRLYKTVAWKLVAVGGFSPNVNHGELLNAAIEALKATLDVFFVPLKELADLPQNKSSQESIVCELRCKSVYLGTGCGKSKENAKAVASREALKLFLKKKVVVKICKRKYRGNEIEDLVLLDEESRPVNLPPALKHPQELL
;
A
#
# COMPACT_ATOMS: atom_id res chain seq x y z
N MET A 1 22.80 -9.26 11.45
CA MET A 1 22.29 -10.23 10.47
C MET A 1 20.79 -10.31 10.64
N PHE A 2 20.00 -9.81 9.68
CA PHE A 2 18.56 -10.05 9.69
C PHE A 2 18.35 -11.51 9.26
N THR A 3 17.77 -12.32 10.14
CA THR A 3 17.35 -13.67 9.76
C THR A 3 16.22 -13.52 8.74
N CYS A 4 16.48 -13.94 7.51
CA CYS A 4 15.51 -13.88 6.42
C CYS A 4 14.35 -14.86 6.71
N ARG A 5 13.35 -14.43 7.50
CA ARG A 5 12.13 -15.21 7.70
C ARG A 5 11.38 -15.25 6.37
N LYS A 6 11.15 -16.46 5.85
CA LYS A 6 10.29 -16.68 4.69
C LYS A 6 8.85 -16.41 5.06
N LEU A 7 8.13 -15.70 4.19
CA LEU A 7 6.69 -15.51 4.37
C LEU A 7 5.97 -16.81 4.04
N THR A 8 4.91 -17.10 4.77
CA THR A 8 4.15 -18.34 4.68
C THR A 8 2.66 -18.08 4.50
N ASN A 9 1.93 -19.12 4.09
CA ASN A 9 0.46 -19.06 4.05
C ASN A 9 -0.17 -18.79 5.43
N GLU A 10 0.55 -19.05 6.52
CA GLU A 10 0.08 -18.74 7.86
C GLU A 10 0.06 -17.23 8.11
N ASP A 11 1.07 -16.50 7.62
CA ASP A 11 1.10 -15.04 7.67
C ASP A 11 -0.09 -14.43 6.91
N ILE A 12 -0.46 -15.01 5.75
CA ILE A 12 -1.66 -14.63 5.00
C ILE A 12 -2.92 -14.88 5.85
N LYS A 13 -3.08 -16.08 6.39
CA LYS A 13 -4.25 -16.47 7.19
C LYS A 13 -4.42 -15.58 8.43
N GLN A 14 -3.33 -15.16 9.06
CA GLN A 14 -3.36 -14.26 10.22
C GLN A 14 -3.78 -12.83 9.85
N LYS A 15 -3.38 -12.33 8.68
CA LYS A 15 -3.63 -10.93 8.27
C LYS A 15 -4.97 -10.76 7.53
N GLN A 16 -5.41 -11.76 6.75
CA GLN A 16 -6.62 -11.67 5.92
C GLN A 16 -7.89 -11.24 6.67
N PRO A 17 -8.19 -11.74 7.90
CA PRO A 17 -9.42 -11.34 8.60
C PRO A 17 -9.47 -9.85 8.92
N PHE A 18 -8.33 -9.21 9.17
CA PHE A 18 -8.26 -7.77 9.37
C PHE A 18 -8.63 -7.03 8.08
N PHE A 19 -8.07 -7.43 6.93
CA PHE A 19 -8.35 -6.80 5.64
C PHE A 19 -9.79 -7.02 5.17
N ASN A 20 -10.41 -8.13 5.53
CA ASN A 20 -11.85 -8.34 5.30
C ASN A 20 -12.70 -7.32 6.09
N ARG A 21 -12.31 -7.01 7.34
CA ARG A 21 -12.99 -5.97 8.14
C ARG A 21 -12.70 -4.57 7.60
N LEU A 22 -11.46 -4.31 7.18
CA LEU A 22 -11.07 -3.04 6.59
C LEU A 22 -11.84 -2.77 5.30
N TYR A 23 -12.01 -3.78 4.45
CA TYR A 23 -12.84 -3.70 3.25
C TYR A 23 -14.26 -3.23 3.55
N LYS A 24 -14.93 -3.87 4.51
CA LYS A 24 -16.26 -3.46 4.93
C LYS A 24 -16.24 -2.01 5.44
N THR A 25 -15.30 -1.70 6.34
CA THR A 25 -15.20 -0.37 6.97
C THR A 25 -14.96 0.75 5.95
N VAL A 26 -14.11 0.51 4.95
CA VAL A 26 -13.87 1.44 3.84
C VAL A 26 -15.14 1.62 3.01
N ALA A 27 -15.86 0.55 2.68
CA ALA A 27 -17.12 0.65 1.95
C ALA A 27 -18.15 1.49 2.70
N TRP A 28 -18.32 1.26 4.01
CA TRP A 28 -19.21 2.08 4.86
C TRP A 28 -18.80 3.56 4.87
N LYS A 29 -17.51 3.86 4.99
CA LYS A 29 -17.02 5.24 4.97
C LYS A 29 -17.18 5.91 3.61
N LEU A 30 -16.97 5.18 2.51
CA LEU A 30 -17.22 5.67 1.17
C LEU A 30 -18.71 6.00 0.96
N VAL A 31 -19.62 5.14 1.39
CA VAL A 31 -21.06 5.41 1.33
C VAL A 31 -21.42 6.69 2.09
N ALA A 32 -20.84 6.90 3.29
CA ALA A 32 -21.09 8.08 4.11
C ALA A 32 -20.65 9.41 3.46
N VAL A 33 -19.68 9.37 2.54
CA VAL A 33 -19.19 10.57 1.82
C VAL A 33 -19.71 10.68 0.38
N GLY A 34 -20.71 9.88 0.00
CA GLY A 34 -21.29 9.92 -1.35
C GLY A 34 -20.53 9.13 -2.41
N GLY A 35 -19.67 8.20 -1.99
CA GLY A 35 -18.91 7.31 -2.87
C GLY A 35 -17.48 7.79 -3.15
N PHE A 36 -16.79 7.06 -4.03
CA PHE A 36 -15.44 7.41 -4.46
C PHE A 36 -15.49 8.52 -5.50
N SER A 37 -14.87 9.67 -5.21
CA SER A 37 -14.81 10.80 -6.14
C SER A 37 -13.53 11.62 -5.95
N PRO A 38 -13.11 12.42 -6.95
CA PRO A 38 -11.93 13.29 -6.83
C PRO A 38 -12.00 14.30 -5.69
N ASN A 39 -13.21 14.65 -5.24
CA ASN A 39 -13.45 15.65 -4.20
C ASN A 39 -13.31 15.09 -2.77
N VAL A 40 -13.22 13.76 -2.63
CA VAL A 40 -13.04 13.10 -1.33
C VAL A 40 -11.56 13.12 -0.93
N ASN A 41 -11.29 13.43 0.34
CA ASN A 41 -9.96 13.23 0.92
C ASN A 41 -9.72 11.74 1.17
N HIS A 42 -9.19 11.07 0.13
CA HIS A 42 -8.86 9.65 0.14
C HIS A 42 -7.92 9.25 1.29
N GLY A 43 -6.98 10.13 1.66
CA GLY A 43 -6.02 9.88 2.73
C GLY A 43 -6.69 9.84 4.11
N GLU A 44 -7.52 10.83 4.41
CA GLU A 44 -8.28 10.87 5.66
C GLU A 44 -9.28 9.73 5.77
N LEU A 45 -9.98 9.41 4.67
CA LEU A 45 -10.94 8.30 4.66
C LEU A 45 -10.26 6.97 4.97
N LEU A 46 -9.12 6.68 4.30
CA LEU A 46 -8.36 5.45 4.53
C LEU A 46 -7.80 5.40 5.96
N ASN A 47 -7.23 6.51 6.44
CA ASN A 47 -6.70 6.59 7.80
C ASN A 47 -7.79 6.35 8.84
N ALA A 48 -8.94 7.02 8.70
CA ALA A 48 -10.07 6.85 9.62
C ALA A 48 -10.66 5.44 9.56
N ALA A 49 -10.61 4.74 8.41
CA ALA A 49 -11.03 3.34 8.30
C ALA A 49 -10.11 2.40 9.08
N ILE A 50 -8.81 2.65 9.02
CA ILE A 50 -7.78 1.87 9.72
C ILE A 50 -7.85 2.12 11.22
N GLU A 51 -8.00 3.37 11.66
CA GLU A 51 -8.14 3.76 13.06
C GLU A 51 -9.41 3.18 13.70
N ALA A 52 -10.52 3.13 12.97
CA ALA A 52 -11.77 2.49 13.44
C ALA A 52 -11.58 0.99 13.78
N LEU A 53 -10.56 0.35 13.21
CA LEU A 53 -10.17 -1.04 13.49
C LEU A 53 -9.01 -1.15 14.47
N LYS A 54 -8.67 -0.07 15.19
CA LYS A 54 -7.59 0.02 16.18
C LYS A 54 -6.24 -0.38 15.59
N ALA A 55 -5.97 0.05 14.35
CA ALA A 55 -4.71 -0.14 13.66
C ALA A 55 -4.13 1.21 13.24
N THR A 56 -2.88 1.19 12.78
CA THR A 56 -2.14 2.36 12.29
C THR A 56 -1.87 2.21 10.80
N LEU A 57 -1.85 3.36 10.10
CA LEU A 57 -1.37 3.44 8.73
C LEU A 57 0.11 3.82 8.77
N ASP A 58 0.97 2.91 8.31
CA ASP A 58 2.40 3.15 8.18
C ASP A 58 2.67 3.86 6.85
N VAL A 59 3.40 4.97 6.91
CA VAL A 59 3.67 5.82 5.74
C VAL A 59 5.17 6.00 5.58
N PHE A 60 5.70 5.57 4.43
CA PHE A 60 7.12 5.69 4.11
C PHE A 60 7.33 6.63 2.94
N PHE A 61 8.30 7.54 3.07
CA PHE A 61 8.65 8.50 2.03
C PHE A 61 10.09 8.31 1.60
N VAL A 62 10.31 8.22 0.29
CA VAL A 62 11.65 8.12 -0.31
C VAL A 62 11.71 9.05 -1.51
N PRO A 63 12.77 9.87 -1.67
CA PRO A 63 12.99 10.64 -2.88
C PRO A 63 13.10 9.73 -4.11
N LEU A 64 12.45 10.07 -5.22
CA LEU A 64 12.45 9.24 -6.43
C LEU A 64 13.86 8.97 -6.95
N LYS A 65 14.79 9.93 -6.79
CA LYS A 65 16.20 9.79 -7.16
C LYS A 65 16.91 8.61 -6.47
N GLU A 66 16.42 8.18 -5.31
CA GLU A 66 16.99 7.05 -4.54
C GLU A 66 16.42 5.69 -4.99
N LEU A 67 15.40 5.70 -5.86
CA LEU A 67 14.79 4.51 -6.44
C LEU A 67 15.31 4.32 -7.86
N ALA A 68 16.40 3.54 -7.98
CA ALA A 68 16.96 3.15 -9.28
C ALA A 68 16.02 2.21 -10.07
N ASP A 69 15.07 1.57 -9.37
CA ASP A 69 14.14 0.59 -9.93
C ASP A 69 12.90 1.21 -10.62
N LEU A 70 12.74 2.54 -10.57
CA LEU A 70 11.62 3.27 -11.20
C LEU A 70 12.08 4.07 -12.42
N PRO A 71 11.24 4.25 -13.45
CA PRO A 71 11.56 5.10 -14.59
C PRO A 71 11.75 6.55 -14.14
N GLN A 72 12.98 7.07 -14.27
CA GLN A 72 13.33 8.44 -13.92
C GLN A 72 13.31 9.31 -15.18
N ASN A 73 12.47 10.34 -15.21
CA ASN A 73 12.56 11.41 -16.19
C ASN A 73 13.20 12.65 -15.55
N LYS A 74 13.88 13.51 -16.32
CA LYS A 74 14.64 14.67 -15.78
C LYS A 74 13.77 15.63 -14.96
N SER A 75 12.47 15.75 -15.28
CA SER A 75 11.50 16.55 -14.53
C SER A 75 11.02 15.90 -13.22
N SER A 76 11.33 14.63 -12.98
CA SER A 76 10.80 13.84 -11.86
C SER A 76 11.79 13.66 -10.70
N GLN A 77 13.03 14.13 -10.82
CA GLN A 77 14.09 13.89 -9.82
C GLN A 77 13.79 14.47 -8.43
N GLU A 78 12.99 15.52 -8.35
CA GLU A 78 12.54 16.13 -7.09
C GLU A 78 11.28 15.49 -6.50
N SER A 79 10.68 14.52 -7.20
CA SER A 79 9.44 13.89 -6.73
C SER A 79 9.71 12.96 -5.55
N ILE A 80 8.74 12.88 -4.66
CA ILE A 80 8.72 12.00 -3.50
C ILE A 80 7.80 10.83 -3.82
N VAL A 81 8.29 9.62 -3.52
CA VAL A 81 7.48 8.41 -3.56
C VAL A 81 7.01 8.09 -2.15
N CYS A 82 5.74 7.76 -2.03
CA CYS A 82 5.06 7.39 -0.80
C CYS A 82 4.59 5.94 -0.91
N GLU A 83 4.93 5.12 0.08
CA GLU A 83 4.39 3.77 0.25
C GLU A 83 3.50 3.73 1.50
N LEU A 84 2.32 3.15 1.35
CA LEU A 84 1.37 2.93 2.41
C LEU A 84 1.34 1.47 2.80
N ARG A 85 1.43 1.20 4.10
CA ARG A 85 1.27 -0.12 4.68
C ARG A 85 0.33 -0.11 5.87
N CYS A 86 -0.24 -1.25 6.18
CA CYS A 86 -0.95 -1.48 7.43
C CYS A 86 -0.69 -2.90 7.90
N LYS A 87 -0.31 -3.06 9.17
CA LYS A 87 0.04 -4.37 9.76
C LYS A 87 1.07 -5.14 8.89
N SER A 88 2.10 -4.42 8.43
CA SER A 88 3.16 -4.94 7.56
C SER A 88 2.75 -5.30 6.12
N VAL A 89 1.47 -5.17 5.76
CA VAL A 89 0.96 -5.45 4.41
C VAL A 89 0.97 -4.18 3.58
N TYR A 90 1.51 -4.27 2.37
CA TYR A 90 1.49 -3.20 1.37
C TYR A 90 0.09 -2.90 0.84
N LEU A 91 -0.26 -1.62 0.78
CA LEU A 91 -1.57 -1.14 0.30
C LEU A 91 -1.51 -0.36 -1.00
N GLY A 92 -0.44 0.41 -1.23
CA GLY A 92 -0.34 1.27 -2.40
C GLY A 92 0.90 2.15 -2.40
N THR A 93 1.25 2.64 -3.59
CA THR A 93 2.35 3.57 -3.82
C THR A 93 1.83 4.78 -4.57
N GLY A 94 2.34 5.96 -4.24
CA GLY A 94 2.05 7.20 -4.95
C GLY A 94 3.31 8.03 -5.14
N CYS A 95 3.31 8.88 -6.15
CA CYS A 95 4.41 9.78 -6.45
C CYS A 95 3.85 11.21 -6.58
N GLY A 96 4.57 12.20 -6.05
CA GLY A 96 4.17 13.59 -6.12
C GLY A 96 5.30 14.55 -5.78
N LYS A 97 5.09 15.85 -6.02
CA LYS A 97 6.08 16.91 -5.74
C LYS A 97 6.22 17.25 -4.25
N SER A 98 5.31 16.77 -3.41
CA SER A 98 5.36 16.93 -1.95
C SER A 98 4.94 15.63 -1.26
N LYS A 99 5.22 15.51 0.05
CA LYS A 99 4.79 14.34 0.85
C LYS A 99 3.28 14.20 0.87
N GLU A 100 2.57 15.32 0.98
CA GLU A 100 1.10 15.38 1.02
C GLU A 100 0.51 14.88 -0.30
N ASN A 101 1.03 15.36 -1.43
CA ASN A 101 0.57 14.93 -2.74
C ASN A 101 0.90 13.45 -3.01
N ALA A 102 2.13 13.01 -2.69
CA ALA A 102 2.52 11.62 -2.83
C ALA A 102 1.64 10.69 -1.97
N LYS A 103 1.33 11.08 -0.73
CA LYS A 103 0.41 10.36 0.16
C LYS A 103 -1.02 10.37 -0.37
N ALA A 104 -1.51 11.47 -0.91
CA ALA A 104 -2.84 11.55 -1.50
C ALA A 104 -2.98 10.59 -2.70
N VAL A 105 -1.99 10.57 -3.59
CA VAL A 105 -1.93 9.62 -4.71
C VAL A 105 -1.89 8.18 -4.20
N ALA A 106 -1.01 7.87 -3.24
CA ALA A 106 -0.89 6.51 -2.69
C ALA A 106 -2.21 6.05 -2.03
N SER A 107 -2.88 6.95 -1.31
CA SER A 107 -4.15 6.66 -0.63
C SER A 107 -5.27 6.43 -1.63
N ARG A 108 -5.29 7.20 -2.72
CA ARG A 108 -6.25 7.01 -3.82
C ARG A 108 -6.06 5.65 -4.49
N GLU A 109 -4.81 5.28 -4.81
CA GLU A 109 -4.53 3.97 -5.41
C GLU A 109 -4.89 2.82 -4.45
N ALA A 110 -4.57 2.96 -3.15
CA ALA A 110 -4.98 1.99 -2.14
C ALA A 110 -6.51 1.87 -2.03
N LEU A 111 -7.25 2.99 -2.05
CA LEU A 111 -8.71 2.96 -1.98
C LEU A 111 -9.38 2.27 -3.18
N LYS A 112 -8.78 2.34 -4.37
CA LYS A 112 -9.30 1.64 -5.56
C LYS A 112 -9.38 0.12 -5.37
N LEU A 113 -8.48 -0.48 -4.58
CA LEU A 113 -8.53 -1.91 -4.27
C LEU A 113 -9.83 -2.29 -3.56
N PHE A 114 -10.32 -1.41 -2.68
CA PHE A 114 -11.55 -1.62 -1.92
C PHE A 114 -12.83 -1.35 -2.71
N LEU A 115 -12.73 -0.75 -3.91
CA LEU A 115 -13.87 -0.60 -4.82
C LEU A 115 -14.18 -1.89 -5.60
N LYS A 116 -13.26 -2.85 -5.59
CA LYS A 116 -13.44 -4.15 -6.26
C LYS A 116 -14.27 -5.09 -5.39
N LYS A 117 -14.66 -6.23 -5.98
CA LYS A 117 -15.56 -7.21 -5.33
C LYS A 117 -15.03 -7.74 -4.01
N LYS A 118 -13.70 -7.92 -3.90
CA LYS A 118 -13.04 -8.45 -2.69
C LYS A 118 -11.55 -8.13 -2.71
N VAL A 119 -10.97 -7.94 -1.52
CA VAL A 119 -9.52 -7.81 -1.32
C VAL A 119 -8.92 -9.05 -0.66
N VAL A 120 -7.71 -9.40 -1.06
CA VAL A 120 -6.96 -10.56 -0.59
C VAL A 120 -5.51 -10.17 -0.30
N VAL A 121 -4.94 -10.73 0.76
CA VAL A 121 -3.52 -10.64 1.06
C VAL A 121 -2.83 -11.78 0.32
N LYS A 122 -1.82 -11.47 -0.47
CA LYS A 122 -0.98 -12.46 -1.15
C LYS A 122 0.49 -12.20 -0.84
N ILE A 123 1.30 -13.26 -0.85
CA ILE A 123 2.74 -13.13 -0.94
C ILE A 123 3.08 -12.84 -2.40
N CYS A 124 3.79 -11.76 -2.65
CA CYS A 124 4.19 -11.33 -3.98
C CYS A 124 5.66 -11.00 -4.02
N LYS A 125 6.25 -11.13 -5.21
CA LYS A 125 7.61 -10.70 -5.50
C LYS A 125 7.61 -9.20 -5.80
N ARG A 126 8.47 -8.45 -5.11
CA ARG A 126 8.69 -7.01 -5.34
C ARG A 126 10.18 -6.75 -5.45
N LYS A 127 10.56 -5.66 -6.14
CA LYS A 127 11.94 -5.19 -6.14
C LYS A 127 12.25 -4.40 -4.88
N TYR A 128 13.43 -4.55 -4.32
CA TYR A 128 13.98 -3.70 -3.26
C TYR A 128 15.48 -3.53 -3.51
N ARG A 129 15.91 -2.31 -3.85
CA ARG A 129 17.31 -1.98 -4.13
C ARG A 129 17.94 -2.95 -5.14
N GLY A 130 17.26 -3.16 -6.27
CA GLY A 130 17.71 -4.06 -7.34
C GLY A 130 17.53 -5.57 -7.09
N ASN A 131 17.12 -6.01 -5.89
CA ASN A 131 16.91 -7.42 -5.57
C ASN A 131 15.42 -7.78 -5.53
N GLU A 132 15.08 -9.01 -5.87
CA GLU A 132 13.73 -9.54 -5.71
C GLU A 132 13.52 -10.04 -4.28
N ILE A 133 12.45 -9.57 -3.63
CA ILE A 133 12.06 -9.92 -2.26
C ILE A 133 10.62 -10.39 -2.20
N GLU A 134 10.28 -11.19 -1.19
CA GLU A 134 8.91 -11.53 -0.85
C GLU A 134 8.28 -10.44 0.02
N ASP A 135 7.03 -10.08 -0.28
CA ASP A 135 6.26 -9.10 0.48
C ASP A 135 4.80 -9.51 0.60
N LEU A 136 4.13 -9.08 1.68
CA LEU A 136 2.70 -9.21 1.84
C LEU A 136 2.00 -8.03 1.17
N VAL A 137 1.17 -8.31 0.17
CA VAL A 137 0.54 -7.31 -0.70
C VAL A 137 -0.97 -7.48 -0.65
N LEU A 138 -1.67 -6.37 -0.42
CA LEU A 138 -3.13 -6.33 -0.58
C LEU A 138 -3.45 -6.15 -2.06
N LEU A 139 -4.28 -7.03 -2.59
CA LEU A 139 -4.73 -7.02 -3.99
C LEU A 139 -6.23 -7.21 -4.03
N ASP A 140 -6.85 -6.88 -5.15
CA ASP A 140 -8.17 -7.43 -5.45
C ASP A 140 -8.05 -8.93 -5.81
N GLU A 141 -9.12 -9.70 -5.55
CA GLU A 141 -9.12 -11.16 -5.74
C GLU A 141 -8.81 -11.59 -7.19
N GLU A 142 -9.29 -10.81 -8.16
CA GLU A 142 -9.17 -11.07 -9.59
C GLU A 142 -7.84 -10.59 -10.19
N SER A 143 -7.09 -9.76 -9.46
CA SER A 143 -5.83 -9.21 -9.93
C SER A 143 -4.70 -10.23 -9.95
N ARG A 144 -3.97 -10.17 -11.06
CA ARG A 144 -2.64 -10.75 -11.21
C ARG A 144 -1.63 -9.67 -10.82
N PRO A 145 -0.77 -9.90 -9.81
CA PRO A 145 0.25 -8.94 -9.41
C PRO A 145 1.35 -8.89 -10.48
N VAL A 146 1.15 -8.07 -11.51
CA VAL A 146 2.14 -7.81 -12.55
C VAL A 146 2.69 -6.41 -12.34
N ASN A 147 4.02 -6.26 -12.37
CA ASN A 147 4.72 -4.99 -12.26
C ASN A 147 4.42 -4.19 -10.97
N LEU A 148 4.40 -4.88 -9.81
CA LEU A 148 4.31 -4.19 -8.52
C LEU A 148 5.46 -3.19 -8.35
N PRO A 149 5.21 -2.00 -7.80
CA PRO A 149 6.25 -1.02 -7.57
C PRO A 149 7.27 -1.53 -6.54
N PRO A 150 8.53 -1.06 -6.59
CA PRO A 150 9.55 -1.46 -5.64
C PRO A 150 9.12 -1.11 -4.22
N ALA A 151 9.51 -1.95 -3.26
CA ALA A 151 9.32 -1.68 -1.85
C ALA A 151 10.20 -0.49 -1.43
N LEU A 152 9.64 0.44 -0.66
CA LEU A 152 10.42 1.54 -0.10
C LEU A 152 11.16 1.12 1.16
N LYS A 153 10.62 0.14 1.88
CA LYS A 153 11.21 -0.44 3.08
C LYS A 153 11.21 -1.96 3.00
N HIS A 154 12.24 -2.59 3.56
CA HIS A 154 12.32 -4.05 3.53
C HIS A 154 11.22 -4.65 4.42
N PRO A 155 10.39 -5.59 3.94
CA PRO A 155 9.25 -6.12 4.70
C PRO A 155 9.64 -6.75 6.04
N GLN A 156 10.84 -7.32 6.14
CA GLN A 156 11.33 -7.91 7.39
C GLN A 156 11.66 -6.88 8.47
N GLU A 157 11.88 -5.62 8.12
CA GLU A 157 12.02 -4.54 9.11
C GLU A 157 10.65 -4.13 9.71
N LEU A 158 9.56 -4.71 9.20
CA LEU A 158 8.18 -4.37 9.57
C LEU A 158 7.43 -5.55 10.20
N LEU A 159 8.06 -6.72 10.32
CA LEU A 159 7.48 -7.94 10.87
C LEU A 159 7.60 -8.02 12.38
#